data_AF-A0A418MXT0-F1
#
_entry.id   AF-A0A418MXT0-F1
#
_cell.length_a   1.000
_cell.length_b   1.000
_cell.length_c   1.000
_cell.angle_alpha   90.00
_cell.angle_beta   90.00
_cell.angle_gamma   90.00
#
_symmetry.space_group_name_H-M   'P 1'
#
loop_
_entity.id
_entity.type
_entity.pdbx_description
1 polymer ?
#
loop_
_entity_poly.entity_id
_entity_poly.type
_entity_poly.pdbx_seq_one_letter_code
_entity_poly.pdbx_strand_id
1 'polypeptide(L)'
;MGSPTHPEVTVARQSPQRPDADEPELDDTTGPTEPDATTEPAAAAEADASGDADAGASRALWDELRIDPVEIALPAGTGYTLRAYRPAGELTPTDVAERDADDPFLARRQVVEAEDDENEDVVILDEEVAREFAESDDEEKRAKGATADAEAKEEATEESAEKADDEEVPVFLTHRGRLLLFKTPESLVSFVRSGAPNDLSQLDSWNDLSERVEPADIAPLDEDVYELDLVVENLRGGHDTWDPTLLIEAGEVARDLAYALRLPAVLDMLSAGSSLDDLDEALRASVNGGIGGFLGRRRLKKIGAQTASLGWRTIVGKISAVVDWRD
;
A
#
# COMPACT_ATOMS: atom_id res chain seq x y z
N MET A 1 -35.18 -56.77 -20.35
CA MET A 1 -35.51 -57.27 -21.69
C MET A 1 -36.62 -56.40 -22.25
N GLY A 2 -36.29 -55.58 -23.24
CA GLY A 2 -37.19 -54.67 -23.93
C GLY A 2 -36.38 -54.00 -25.04
N SER A 3 -36.47 -54.55 -26.24
CA SER A 3 -35.79 -54.09 -27.47
C SER A 3 -36.38 -52.77 -27.99
N PRO A 4 -35.67 -52.07 -28.90
CA PRO A 4 -35.74 -50.62 -29.08
C PRO A 4 -36.71 -50.18 -30.19
N THR A 5 -37.06 -48.90 -30.19
CA THR A 5 -37.74 -48.21 -31.30
C THR A 5 -36.84 -47.11 -31.86
N HIS A 6 -36.45 -47.25 -33.14
CA HIS A 6 -36.07 -46.13 -34.03
C HIS A 6 -37.16 -46.02 -35.11
N PRO A 7 -37.55 -44.79 -35.51
CA PRO A 7 -37.17 -44.27 -36.84
C PRO A 7 -36.84 -42.76 -36.80
N GLU A 8 -35.72 -42.29 -37.37
CA GLU A 8 -35.52 -41.83 -38.76
C GLU A 8 -35.94 -40.37 -39.09
N VAL A 9 -34.91 -39.62 -39.52
CA VAL A 9 -34.85 -38.66 -40.64
C VAL A 9 -35.52 -37.29 -40.51
N THR A 10 -34.69 -36.23 -40.47
CA THR A 10 -34.59 -35.30 -41.61
C THR A 10 -33.29 -34.48 -41.59
N VAL A 11 -32.45 -34.72 -42.60
CA VAL A 11 -31.35 -33.86 -43.06
C VAL A 11 -31.84 -33.15 -44.32
N ALA A 12 -31.80 -31.82 -44.34
CA ALA A 12 -31.88 -31.00 -45.56
C ALA A 12 -30.51 -30.30 -45.70
N ARG A 13 -29.59 -30.75 -46.55
CA ARG A 13 -29.47 -30.51 -48.01
C ARG A 13 -29.52 -29.03 -48.40
N GLN A 14 -28.35 -28.39 -48.29
CA GLN A 14 -27.59 -27.74 -49.37
C GLN A 14 -28.31 -27.52 -50.72
N SER A 15 -28.19 -26.31 -51.27
CA SER A 15 -28.31 -26.00 -52.71
C SER A 15 -27.59 -24.66 -53.03
N PRO A 16 -27.21 -24.41 -54.31
CA PRO A 16 -25.82 -24.05 -54.63
C PRO A 16 -25.59 -22.69 -55.34
N GLN A 17 -24.33 -22.23 -55.27
CA GLN A 17 -23.52 -21.52 -56.29
C GLN A 17 -24.15 -20.45 -57.21
N ARG A 18 -23.62 -19.22 -57.12
CA ARG A 18 -23.13 -18.46 -58.29
C ARG A 18 -22.05 -17.41 -57.89
N PRO A 19 -21.06 -17.12 -58.75
CA PRO A 19 -19.84 -16.38 -58.41
C PRO A 19 -19.81 -14.93 -58.93
N ASP A 20 -18.75 -14.23 -58.48
CA ASP A 20 -18.07 -13.03 -58.99
C ASP A 20 -18.81 -11.68 -58.98
N ALA A 21 -18.28 -10.76 -58.15
CA ALA A 21 -18.33 -9.32 -58.38
C ALA A 21 -17.19 -8.60 -57.62
N ASP A 22 -16.21 -8.16 -58.41
CA ASP A 22 -15.39 -6.94 -58.31
C ASP A 22 -14.52 -6.67 -57.07
N GLU A 23 -13.23 -6.98 -57.23
CA GLU A 23 -12.10 -6.23 -56.65
C GLU A 23 -11.93 -4.90 -57.41
N PRO A 24 -11.68 -3.76 -56.74
CA PRO A 24 -11.14 -2.59 -57.42
C PRO A 24 -9.60 -2.63 -57.44
N GLU A 25 -9.07 -2.55 -58.67
CA GLU A 25 -7.66 -2.40 -59.01
C GLU A 25 -7.06 -1.10 -58.43
N LEU A 26 -5.82 -1.20 -57.96
CA LEU A 26 -4.95 -0.09 -57.61
C LEU A 26 -4.38 0.50 -58.91
N ASP A 27 -4.79 1.72 -59.27
CA ASP A 27 -4.19 2.46 -60.37
C ASP A 27 -3.05 3.36 -59.86
N ASP A 28 -1.84 2.97 -60.23
CA ASP A 28 -0.62 3.76 -60.14
C ASP A 28 -0.70 4.95 -61.12
N THR A 29 -0.99 6.14 -60.61
CA THR A 29 -0.76 7.38 -61.37
C THR A 29 0.26 8.28 -60.65
N THR A 30 1.48 8.19 -61.19
CA THR A 30 2.60 9.09 -60.95
C THR A 30 2.24 10.53 -61.37
N GLY A 31 2.65 11.52 -60.56
CA GLY A 31 2.50 12.96 -60.81
C GLY A 31 3.18 13.48 -62.09
N PRO A 32 3.17 14.80 -62.37
CA PRO A 32 3.66 15.82 -61.41
C PRO A 32 2.88 17.15 -61.43
N THR A 33 2.76 17.84 -60.29
CA THR A 33 2.61 19.32 -60.29
C THR A 33 3.20 19.90 -59.02
N GLU A 34 4.17 20.80 -59.20
CA GLU A 34 4.82 21.63 -58.18
C GLU A 34 3.91 22.79 -57.70
N PRO A 35 4.29 23.51 -56.63
CA PRO A 35 3.38 23.96 -55.58
C PRO A 35 2.89 25.41 -55.76
N ASP A 36 1.75 25.75 -55.14
CA ASP A 36 1.50 27.14 -54.76
C ASP A 36 0.57 27.28 -53.54
N ALA A 37 0.99 28.20 -52.66
CA ALA A 37 0.22 29.05 -51.74
C ALA A 37 -0.67 28.45 -50.62
N THR A 38 -0.12 28.55 -49.40
CA THR A 38 -0.73 29.11 -48.18
C THR A 38 -2.08 28.56 -47.69
N THR A 39 -2.00 27.68 -46.69
CA THR A 39 -2.98 27.61 -45.60
C THR A 39 -2.21 27.52 -44.28
N GLU A 40 -2.32 28.55 -43.44
CA GLU A 40 -1.83 28.54 -42.06
C GLU A 40 -2.52 27.40 -41.27
N PRO A 41 -1.79 26.59 -40.48
CA PRO A 41 -2.40 25.85 -39.40
C PRO A 41 -2.47 26.78 -38.19
N ALA A 42 -3.64 27.37 -37.94
CA ALA A 42 -3.92 27.99 -36.66
C ALA A 42 -4.25 26.92 -35.61
N ALA A 43 -3.53 26.99 -34.50
CA ALA A 43 -3.91 26.54 -33.16
C ALA A 43 -4.27 25.05 -32.97
N ALA A 44 -3.24 24.24 -32.68
CA ALA A 44 -3.39 22.99 -31.92
C ALA A 44 -2.19 22.70 -31.00
N ALA A 45 -1.35 23.68 -30.68
CA ALA A 45 -0.08 23.47 -29.96
C ALA A 45 0.00 24.16 -28.59
N GLU A 46 -1.10 24.73 -28.07
CA GLU A 46 -1.07 25.45 -26.78
C GLU A 46 -1.69 24.69 -25.59
N ALA A 47 -2.12 23.43 -25.77
CA ALA A 47 -2.73 22.65 -24.69
C ALA A 47 -1.73 21.88 -23.80
N ASP A 48 -0.55 21.52 -24.31
CA ASP A 48 0.42 20.70 -23.56
C ASP A 48 1.36 21.54 -22.68
N ALA A 49 1.69 22.77 -23.09
CA ALA A 49 2.62 23.62 -22.33
C ALA A 49 2.03 24.15 -21.01
N SER A 50 0.70 24.30 -20.94
CA SER A 50 0.02 24.69 -19.70
C SER A 50 -0.12 23.53 -18.71
N GLY A 51 -0.32 22.30 -19.20
CA GLY A 51 -0.45 21.11 -18.35
C GLY A 51 0.86 20.74 -17.64
N ASP A 52 1.99 20.78 -18.37
CA ASP A 52 3.31 20.52 -17.77
C ASP A 52 3.71 21.57 -16.73
N ALA A 53 3.34 22.84 -16.96
CA ALA A 53 3.61 23.92 -16.02
C ALA A 53 2.76 23.82 -14.74
N ASP A 54 1.50 23.41 -14.88
CA ASP A 54 0.56 23.20 -13.77
C ASP A 54 1.00 22.01 -12.91
N ALA A 55 1.32 20.87 -13.55
CA ALA A 55 1.88 19.70 -12.85
C ALA A 55 3.20 20.02 -12.13
N GLY A 56 4.06 20.86 -12.72
CA GLY A 56 5.29 21.34 -12.08
C GLY A 56 5.03 22.24 -10.86
N ALA A 57 3.99 23.08 -10.90
CA ALA A 57 3.60 23.95 -9.80
C ALA A 57 2.95 23.15 -8.65
N SER A 58 2.07 22.21 -8.96
CA SER A 58 1.47 21.30 -7.99
C SER A 58 2.54 20.45 -7.32
N ARG A 59 3.53 19.94 -8.08
CA ARG A 59 4.67 19.22 -7.48
C ARG A 59 5.47 20.08 -6.50
N ALA A 60 5.76 21.33 -6.87
CA ALA A 60 6.49 22.24 -5.98
C ALA A 60 5.72 22.52 -4.68
N LEU A 61 4.38 22.57 -4.72
CA LEU A 61 3.52 22.69 -3.54
C LEU A 61 3.70 21.47 -2.62
N TRP A 62 3.59 20.26 -3.17
CA TRP A 62 3.70 19.02 -2.39
C TRP A 62 5.09 18.81 -1.78
N ASP A 63 6.14 19.08 -2.57
CA ASP A 63 7.54 19.03 -2.12
C ASP A 63 7.79 20.03 -0.97
N GLU A 64 7.24 21.25 -1.06
CA GLU A 64 7.35 22.29 -0.02
C GLU A 64 6.66 21.87 1.28
N LEU A 65 5.46 21.30 1.18
CA LEU A 65 4.65 20.93 2.34
C LEU A 65 5.05 19.57 2.95
N ARG A 66 5.86 18.78 2.23
CA ARG A 66 6.22 17.39 2.56
C ARG A 66 4.98 16.54 2.83
N ILE A 67 4.00 16.64 1.94
CA ILE A 67 2.74 15.87 1.89
C ILE A 67 2.55 15.44 0.44
N ASP A 68 2.12 14.21 0.22
CA ASP A 68 1.88 13.66 -1.12
C ASP A 68 0.39 13.32 -1.28
N PRO A 69 -0.23 13.66 -2.43
CA PRO A 69 -1.52 13.11 -2.80
C PRO A 69 -1.35 11.66 -3.27
N VAL A 70 -2.22 10.77 -2.79
CA VAL A 70 -2.15 9.33 -3.09
C VAL A 70 -3.49 8.87 -3.65
N GLU A 71 -3.45 8.06 -4.70
CA GLU A 71 -4.62 7.35 -5.25
C GLU A 71 -4.58 5.88 -4.85
N ILE A 72 -5.70 5.36 -4.32
CA ILE A 72 -5.79 3.96 -3.90
C ILE A 72 -7.04 3.34 -4.50
N ALA A 73 -6.85 2.32 -5.34
CA ALA A 73 -7.92 1.47 -5.83
C ALA A 73 -8.15 0.30 -4.87
N LEU A 74 -9.38 0.16 -4.42
CA LEU A 74 -9.85 -0.92 -3.56
C LEU A 74 -11.07 -1.58 -4.19
N PRO A 75 -11.52 -2.75 -3.68
CA PRO A 75 -12.70 -3.42 -4.24
C PRO A 75 -13.99 -2.59 -4.26
N ALA A 76 -14.08 -1.54 -3.42
CA ALA A 76 -15.21 -0.60 -3.38
C ALA A 76 -15.06 0.60 -4.34
N GLY A 77 -14.01 0.61 -5.15
CA GLY A 77 -13.64 1.66 -6.10
C GLY A 77 -12.36 2.38 -5.71
N THR A 78 -12.05 3.43 -6.46
CA THR A 78 -10.84 4.24 -6.30
C THR A 78 -11.14 5.54 -5.55
N GLY A 79 -10.14 6.06 -4.85
CA GLY A 79 -10.23 7.38 -4.24
C GLY A 79 -8.87 7.96 -3.86
N TYR A 80 -8.93 9.24 -3.48
CA TYR A 80 -7.80 10.08 -3.15
C TYR A 80 -7.67 10.26 -1.65
N THR A 81 -6.44 10.28 -1.17
CA THR A 81 -6.07 10.60 0.22
C THR A 81 -4.75 11.38 0.22
N LEU A 82 -4.26 11.72 1.41
CA LEU A 82 -2.96 12.37 1.59
C LEU A 82 -2.07 11.48 2.47
N ARG A 83 -0.78 11.46 2.16
CA ARG A 83 0.28 10.78 2.93
C ARG A 83 1.39 11.77 3.26
N ALA A 84 2.05 11.59 4.39
CA ALA A 84 3.33 12.24 4.68
C ALA A 84 4.23 11.26 5.45
N TYR A 85 5.53 11.56 5.50
CA TYR A 85 6.47 10.91 6.41
C TYR A 85 7.01 11.93 7.41
N ARG A 86 7.00 11.57 8.69
CA ARG A 86 7.57 12.39 9.78
C ARG A 86 8.27 11.48 10.79
N PRO A 87 9.25 12.00 11.54
CA PRO A 87 9.82 11.27 12.67
C PRO A 87 8.72 10.79 13.63
N ALA A 88 8.79 9.54 14.08
CA ALA A 88 7.77 8.94 14.93
C ALA A 88 7.54 9.75 16.22
N GLY A 89 8.60 10.33 16.80
CA GLY A 89 8.51 11.16 18.01
C GLY A 89 7.78 12.50 17.81
N GLU A 90 7.59 12.95 16.58
CA GLU A 90 6.86 14.19 16.25
C GLU A 90 5.35 13.94 16.05
N LEU A 91 4.92 12.68 15.99
CA LEU A 91 3.56 12.31 15.66
C LEU A 91 2.78 11.79 16.86
N THR A 92 1.54 12.24 16.98
CA THR A 92 0.51 11.54 17.74
C THR A 92 -0.14 10.48 16.82
N PRO A 93 -0.04 9.17 17.14
CA PRO A 93 -0.65 8.12 16.35
C PRO A 93 -2.18 8.24 16.28
N THR A 94 -2.79 7.70 15.23
CA THR A 94 -4.26 7.70 15.09
C THR A 94 -4.93 7.01 16.28
N ASP A 95 -5.98 7.65 16.80
CA ASP A 95 -6.80 7.08 17.86
C ASP A 95 -7.65 5.92 17.31
N VAL A 96 -7.43 4.71 17.81
CA VAL A 96 -8.17 3.50 17.40
C VAL A 96 -9.15 3.01 18.45
N ALA A 97 -9.30 3.71 19.59
CA ALA A 97 -10.07 3.22 20.73
C ALA A 97 -11.52 2.92 20.35
N GLU A 98 -12.20 3.84 19.65
CA GLU A 98 -13.59 3.63 19.21
C GLU A 98 -13.70 2.48 18.20
N ARG A 99 -12.71 2.31 17.32
CA ARG A 99 -12.71 1.26 16.29
C ARG A 99 -12.49 -0.13 16.90
N ASP A 100 -11.58 -0.23 17.86
CA ASP A 100 -11.13 -1.50 18.43
C ASP A 100 -11.98 -1.96 19.62
N ALA A 101 -12.83 -1.09 20.18
CA ALA A 101 -13.72 -1.39 21.31
C ALA A 101 -14.64 -2.61 21.06
N ASP A 102 -15.03 -2.84 19.80
CA ASP A 102 -15.92 -3.94 19.41
C ASP A 102 -15.17 -5.24 19.08
N ASP A 103 -13.82 -5.24 19.07
CA ASP A 103 -13.02 -6.46 18.82
C ASP A 103 -12.66 -7.15 20.15
N PRO A 104 -13.27 -8.31 20.47
CA PRO A 104 -13.03 -9.00 21.73
C PRO A 104 -11.58 -9.49 21.91
N PHE A 105 -10.80 -9.59 20.83
CA PHE A 105 -9.41 -10.00 20.87
C PHE A 105 -8.47 -8.80 21.09
N LEU A 106 -8.74 -7.64 20.48
CA LEU A 106 -7.97 -6.42 20.70
C LEU A 106 -8.24 -5.80 22.07
N ALA A 107 -9.49 -5.84 22.53
CA ALA A 107 -9.86 -5.38 23.87
C ALA A 107 -9.07 -6.13 24.97
N ARG A 108 -8.82 -7.44 24.79
CA ARG A 108 -7.99 -8.22 25.71
C ARG A 108 -6.52 -7.82 25.68
N ARG A 109 -5.98 -7.50 24.50
CA ARG A 109 -4.58 -7.06 24.39
C ARG A 109 -4.37 -5.69 25.03
N GLN A 110 -5.30 -4.76 24.83
CA GLN A 110 -5.26 -3.44 25.48
C GLN A 110 -5.39 -3.54 27.01
N VAL A 111 -6.19 -4.48 27.54
CA VAL A 111 -6.23 -4.72 28.98
C VAL A 111 -4.91 -5.27 29.50
N VAL A 112 -4.27 -6.21 28.77
CA VAL A 112 -2.96 -6.73 29.18
C VAL A 112 -1.88 -5.65 29.11
N GLU A 113 -1.84 -4.84 28.04
CA GLU A 113 -0.90 -3.72 27.91
C GLU A 113 -1.13 -2.66 29.00
N ALA A 114 -2.38 -2.30 29.30
CA ALA A 114 -2.70 -1.37 30.39
C ALA A 114 -2.41 -1.97 31.78
N GLU A 115 -2.63 -3.28 31.97
CA GLU A 115 -2.23 -3.99 33.18
C GLU A 115 -0.70 -4.06 33.30
N ASP A 116 0.05 -4.21 32.22
CA ASP A 116 1.52 -4.22 32.24
C ASP A 116 2.09 -2.81 32.55
N ASP A 117 1.49 -1.74 32.00
CA ASP A 117 1.83 -0.35 32.34
C ASP A 117 1.45 0.01 33.79
N GLU A 118 0.34 -0.54 34.31
CA GLU A 118 -0.05 -0.38 35.72
C GLU A 118 0.72 -1.32 36.67
N ASN A 119 1.30 -2.42 36.16
CA ASN A 119 2.10 -3.40 36.90
C ASN A 119 3.62 -3.22 36.70
N GLU A 120 4.07 -2.00 36.37
CA GLU A 120 5.47 -1.60 36.63
C GLU A 120 5.78 -1.49 38.15
N ASP A 121 4.85 -1.92 39.02
CA ASP A 121 5.15 -2.32 40.38
C ASP A 121 5.81 -3.71 40.38
N VAL A 122 7.14 -3.70 40.47
CA VAL A 122 8.03 -4.81 40.83
C VAL A 122 7.29 -5.85 41.69
N VAL A 123 7.06 -7.04 41.12
CA VAL A 123 6.61 -8.22 41.87
C VAL A 123 7.68 -8.51 42.92
N ILE A 124 7.42 -8.10 44.16
CA ILE A 124 8.24 -8.45 45.32
C ILE A 124 8.13 -9.97 45.46
N LEU A 125 9.11 -10.68 44.93
CA LEU A 125 9.36 -12.08 45.24
C LEU A 125 9.53 -12.18 46.76
N ASP A 126 8.77 -13.10 47.37
CA ASP A 126 8.82 -13.41 48.80
C ASP A 126 10.27 -13.50 49.28
N GLU A 127 10.57 -12.92 50.45
CA GLU A 127 11.93 -12.71 50.97
C GLU A 127 12.71 -14.02 51.11
N GLU A 128 12.01 -15.16 51.13
CA GLU A 128 12.57 -16.51 51.17
C GLU A 128 13.03 -17.01 49.78
N VAL A 129 12.29 -16.71 48.71
CA VAL A 129 12.63 -17.09 47.32
C VAL A 129 13.75 -16.18 46.78
N ALA A 130 13.69 -14.88 47.09
CA ALA A 130 14.78 -13.95 46.76
C ALA A 130 16.12 -14.34 47.40
N ARG A 131 16.09 -14.95 48.59
CA ARG A 131 17.30 -15.43 49.29
C ARG A 131 17.87 -16.70 48.65
N GLU A 132 17.02 -17.60 48.16
CA GLU A 132 17.43 -18.81 47.43
C GLU A 132 18.02 -18.48 46.05
N PHE A 133 17.47 -17.47 45.35
CA PHE A 133 18.08 -16.94 44.12
C PHE A 133 19.37 -16.15 44.39
N ALA A 134 19.47 -15.41 45.50
CA ALA A 134 20.71 -14.71 45.88
C ALA A 134 21.85 -15.65 46.28
N GLU A 135 21.54 -16.75 46.99
CA GLU A 135 22.54 -17.75 47.38
C GLU A 135 23.06 -18.58 46.19
N SER A 136 22.25 -18.72 45.12
CA SER A 136 22.68 -19.35 43.86
C SER A 136 23.44 -18.39 42.92
N ASP A 137 23.07 -17.11 42.90
CA ASP A 137 23.78 -16.06 42.15
C ASP A 137 25.17 -15.73 42.73
N ASP A 138 25.38 -15.89 44.04
CA ASP A 138 26.68 -15.63 44.70
C ASP A 138 27.74 -16.71 44.37
N GLU A 139 27.31 -17.93 44.01
CA GLU A 139 28.21 -18.98 43.52
C GLU A 139 28.60 -18.77 42.05
N GLU A 140 27.73 -18.17 41.23
CA GLU A 140 27.99 -17.90 39.81
C GLU A 140 28.71 -16.55 39.56
N LYS A 141 28.42 -15.52 40.37
CA LYS A 141 29.08 -14.19 40.29
C LYS A 141 30.52 -14.17 40.81
N ARG A 142 30.95 -15.17 41.58
CA ARG A 142 32.38 -15.34 41.91
C ARG A 142 33.21 -15.87 40.74
N ALA A 143 32.58 -16.32 39.65
CA ALA A 143 33.26 -16.84 38.47
C ALA A 143 33.36 -15.84 37.29
N LYS A 144 32.62 -14.72 37.29
CA LYS A 144 32.74 -13.68 36.26
C LYS A 144 32.59 -12.29 36.86
N GLY A 145 33.65 -11.49 36.75
CA GLY A 145 33.66 -10.11 37.22
C GLY A 145 32.56 -9.27 36.60
N ALA A 146 31.77 -8.61 37.44
CA ALA A 146 30.74 -7.67 37.07
C ALA A 146 31.16 -6.27 37.53
N THR A 147 31.25 -5.32 36.60
CA THR A 147 30.93 -3.87 36.74
C THR A 147 31.16 -3.14 35.40
N ALA A 148 30.60 -3.65 34.30
CA ALA A 148 30.63 -2.97 32.99
C ALA A 148 29.40 -3.20 32.09
N ASP A 149 28.41 -3.98 32.53
CA ASP A 149 27.30 -4.46 31.67
C ASP A 149 25.96 -3.73 31.90
N ALA A 150 25.83 -2.94 32.96
CA ALA A 150 24.59 -2.22 33.28
C ALA A 150 24.51 -0.85 32.57
N GLU A 151 25.57 -0.05 32.66
CA GLU A 151 25.68 1.25 31.95
C GLU A 151 25.60 1.05 30.43
N ALA A 152 26.20 -0.02 29.90
CA ALA A 152 26.14 -0.35 28.47
C ALA A 152 24.75 -0.83 27.99
N LYS A 153 23.90 -1.32 28.89
CA LYS A 153 22.51 -1.70 28.55
C LYS A 153 21.59 -0.51 28.59
N GLU A 154 21.71 0.36 29.59
CA GLU A 154 20.93 1.60 29.69
C GLU A 154 21.24 2.54 28.52
N GLU A 155 22.52 2.76 28.20
CA GLU A 155 22.94 3.54 27.03
C GLU A 155 22.41 2.92 25.72
N ALA A 156 22.42 1.59 25.59
CA ALA A 156 21.90 0.92 24.39
C ALA A 156 20.37 1.00 24.26
N THR A 157 19.63 1.03 25.38
CA THR A 157 18.17 1.23 25.36
C THR A 157 17.77 2.67 25.07
N GLU A 158 18.48 3.65 25.63
CA GLU A 158 18.27 5.07 25.32
C GLU A 158 18.61 5.37 23.86
N GLU A 159 19.74 4.87 23.35
CA GLU A 159 20.13 5.02 21.94
C GLU A 159 19.16 4.29 20.99
N SER A 160 18.49 3.22 21.43
CA SER A 160 17.47 2.53 20.62
C SER A 160 16.13 3.27 20.62
N ALA A 161 15.75 3.91 21.72
CA ALA A 161 14.54 4.73 21.81
C ALA A 161 14.69 6.04 21.02
N GLU A 162 15.82 6.75 21.15
CA GLU A 162 16.11 7.94 20.34
C GLU A 162 16.11 7.63 18.83
N LYS A 163 16.68 6.48 18.43
CA LYS A 163 16.64 6.04 17.02
C LYS A 163 15.24 5.71 16.52
N ALA A 164 14.36 5.23 17.40
CA ALA A 164 12.98 4.95 17.04
C ALA A 164 12.17 6.25 16.87
N ASP A 165 12.44 7.27 17.69
CA ASP A 165 11.80 8.57 17.58
C ASP A 165 12.21 9.33 16.30
N ASP A 166 13.46 9.19 15.88
CA ASP A 166 14.00 9.79 14.64
C ASP A 166 13.61 9.03 13.36
N GLU A 167 13.05 7.81 13.46
CA GLU A 167 12.64 7.01 12.30
C GLU A 167 11.47 7.70 11.58
N GLU A 168 11.62 7.95 10.27
CA GLU A 168 10.52 8.49 9.46
C GLU A 168 9.45 7.42 9.24
N VAL A 169 8.24 7.71 9.72
CA VAL A 169 7.10 6.80 9.65
C VAL A 169 5.95 7.41 8.85
N PRO A 170 5.13 6.59 8.17
CA PRO A 170 4.03 7.09 7.37
C PRO A 170 2.87 7.56 8.25
N VAL A 171 2.31 8.72 7.91
CA VAL A 171 1.03 9.23 8.41
C VAL A 171 0.11 9.51 7.23
N PHE A 172 -1.17 9.18 7.37
CA PHE A 172 -2.18 9.38 6.35
C PHE A 172 -3.28 10.32 6.82
N LEU A 173 -4.11 10.78 5.88
CA LEU A 173 -5.36 11.46 6.20
C LEU A 173 -6.34 10.49 6.87
N THR A 174 -6.21 10.38 8.19
CA THR A 174 -7.01 9.50 9.03
C THR A 174 -7.84 10.28 10.03
N HIS A 175 -8.91 9.65 10.52
CA HIS A 175 -9.62 10.11 11.71
C HIS A 175 -10.22 8.91 12.45
N ARG A 176 -9.96 8.81 13.76
CA ARG A 176 -10.45 7.73 14.63
C ARG A 176 -10.12 6.33 14.08
N GLY A 177 -8.87 6.15 13.64
CA GLY A 177 -8.39 4.86 13.17
C GLY A 177 -8.94 4.42 11.83
N ARG A 178 -9.58 5.34 11.08
CA ARG A 178 -10.09 5.10 9.73
C ARG A 178 -9.36 5.96 8.70
N LEU A 179 -9.08 5.36 7.55
CA LEU A 179 -8.52 6.05 6.38
C LEU A 179 -9.63 6.83 5.69
N LEU A 180 -9.44 8.14 5.52
CA LEU A 180 -10.38 8.97 4.76
C LEU A 180 -10.01 8.89 3.27
N LEU A 181 -10.91 8.33 2.47
CA LEU A 181 -10.76 8.22 1.01
C LEU A 181 -11.88 8.95 0.29
N PHE A 182 -11.52 9.82 -0.64
CA PHE A 182 -12.46 10.69 -1.35
C PHE A 182 -12.61 10.25 -2.80
N LYS A 183 -13.85 10.16 -3.29
CA LYS A 183 -14.10 9.74 -4.69
C LYS A 183 -13.64 10.75 -5.74
N THR A 184 -13.43 12.01 -5.34
CA THR A 184 -12.99 13.08 -6.24
C THR A 184 -11.97 14.01 -5.57
N PRO A 185 -11.06 14.63 -6.35
CA PRO A 185 -10.21 15.73 -5.89
C PRO A 185 -10.97 16.86 -5.18
N GLU A 186 -12.12 17.25 -5.72
CA GLU A 186 -12.94 18.34 -5.18
C GLU A 186 -13.44 18.03 -3.77
N SER A 187 -13.87 16.79 -3.54
CA SER A 187 -14.31 16.32 -2.22
C SER A 187 -13.16 16.34 -1.20
N LEU A 188 -11.97 15.92 -1.61
CA LEU A 188 -10.76 15.96 -0.78
C LEU A 188 -10.41 17.41 -0.40
N VAL A 189 -10.32 18.31 -1.38
CA VAL A 189 -10.01 19.73 -1.13
C VAL A 189 -11.07 20.41 -0.26
N SER A 190 -12.35 20.12 -0.51
CA SER A 190 -13.46 20.60 0.34
C SER A 190 -13.29 20.14 1.79
N PHE A 191 -12.90 18.88 2.02
CA PHE A 191 -12.62 18.38 3.36
C PHE A 191 -11.43 19.08 4.00
N VAL A 192 -10.30 19.20 3.31
CA VAL A 192 -9.10 19.88 3.82
C VAL A 192 -9.43 21.32 4.26
N ARG A 193 -10.24 22.04 3.46
CA ARG A 193 -10.69 23.42 3.75
C ARG A 193 -11.75 23.52 4.86
N SER A 194 -12.42 22.42 5.20
CA SER A 194 -13.55 22.44 6.14
C SER A 194 -13.14 22.62 7.61
N GLY A 195 -11.88 22.35 7.96
CA GLY A 195 -11.40 22.31 9.34
C GLY A 195 -11.93 21.11 10.14
N ALA A 196 -12.47 20.09 9.46
CA ALA A 196 -12.93 18.88 10.12
C ALA A 196 -11.76 18.12 10.78
N PRO A 197 -11.98 17.49 11.95
CA PRO A 197 -10.94 16.78 12.67
C PRO A 197 -10.32 15.67 11.82
N ASN A 198 -8.98 15.61 11.81
CA ASN A 198 -8.19 14.59 11.14
C ASN A 198 -6.76 14.59 11.71
N ASP A 199 -6.03 13.50 11.52
CA ASP A 199 -4.73 13.33 12.15
C ASP A 199 -3.62 14.12 11.43
N LEU A 200 -3.76 14.47 10.14
CA LEU A 200 -2.80 15.35 9.45
C LEU A 200 -2.87 16.81 9.90
N SER A 201 -3.93 17.21 10.62
CA SER A 201 -4.05 18.57 11.17
C SER A 201 -2.99 18.92 12.21
N GLN A 202 -2.25 17.93 12.72
CA GLN A 202 -1.12 18.13 13.62
C GLN A 202 0.16 18.60 12.90
N LEU A 203 0.23 18.46 11.57
CA LEU A 203 1.39 18.88 10.80
C LEU A 203 1.50 20.40 10.74
N ASP A 204 2.73 20.90 10.86
CA ASP A 204 3.06 22.32 10.76
C ASP A 204 2.63 22.94 9.42
N SER A 205 2.74 22.17 8.33
CA SER A 205 2.35 22.56 6.98
C SER A 205 0.86 22.46 6.67
N TRP A 206 0.02 21.94 7.60
CA TRP A 206 -1.40 21.69 7.33
C TRP A 206 -2.22 22.97 7.07
N ASN A 207 -1.95 24.04 7.81
CA ASN A 207 -2.67 25.30 7.61
C ASN A 207 -2.40 25.86 6.21
N ASP A 208 -1.13 25.87 5.80
CA ASP A 208 -0.69 26.34 4.49
C ASP A 208 -1.29 25.50 3.37
N LEU A 209 -1.35 24.16 3.53
CA LEU A 209 -2.06 23.28 2.61
C LEU A 209 -3.53 23.71 2.46
N SER A 210 -4.23 23.89 3.58
CA SER A 210 -5.66 24.20 3.56
C SER A 210 -6.01 25.51 2.86
N GLU A 211 -5.10 26.48 2.89
CA GLU A 211 -5.27 27.77 2.23
C GLU A 211 -4.96 27.70 0.72
N ARG A 212 -4.01 26.85 0.31
CA ARG A 212 -3.40 26.88 -1.04
C ARG A 212 -3.92 25.80 -1.98
N VAL A 213 -4.29 24.62 -1.46
CA VAL A 213 -4.60 23.45 -2.29
C VAL A 213 -5.84 23.68 -3.17
N GLU A 214 -5.72 23.40 -4.46
CA GLU A 214 -6.82 23.37 -5.42
C GLU A 214 -7.05 21.95 -5.95
N PRO A 215 -8.26 21.64 -6.49
CA PRO A 215 -8.55 20.30 -7.00
C PRO A 215 -7.59 19.84 -8.10
N ALA A 216 -7.07 20.76 -8.92
CA ALA A 216 -6.07 20.46 -9.95
C ALA A 216 -4.72 20.01 -9.38
N ASP A 217 -4.41 20.38 -8.13
CA ASP A 217 -3.17 19.97 -7.47
C ASP A 217 -3.21 18.50 -7.02
N ILE A 218 -4.39 17.90 -6.89
CA ILE A 218 -4.56 16.48 -6.55
C ILE A 218 -4.28 15.64 -7.80
N ALA A 219 -3.01 15.55 -8.16
CA ALA A 219 -2.50 14.74 -9.26
C ALA A 219 -1.39 13.83 -8.72
N PRO A 220 -1.74 12.66 -8.15
CA PRO A 220 -0.77 11.67 -7.68
C PRO A 220 0.22 11.29 -8.78
N LEU A 221 1.48 11.07 -8.39
CA LEU A 221 2.50 10.56 -9.28
C LEU A 221 2.24 9.08 -9.59
N ASP A 222 2.80 8.55 -10.68
CA ASP A 222 2.66 7.13 -11.04
C ASP A 222 3.06 6.20 -9.88
N GLU A 223 4.06 6.58 -9.08
CA GLU A 223 4.54 5.84 -7.89
C GLU A 223 3.65 5.97 -6.64
N ASP A 224 2.66 6.88 -6.69
CA ASP A 224 1.66 7.14 -5.65
C ASP A 224 0.24 6.72 -6.07
N VAL A 225 0.14 5.90 -7.13
CA VAL A 225 -1.11 5.26 -7.58
C VAL A 225 -1.04 3.76 -7.26
N TYR A 226 -1.87 3.32 -6.31
CA TYR A 226 -1.83 1.94 -5.81
C TYR A 226 -3.08 1.14 -6.15
N GLU A 227 -2.90 0.08 -6.94
CA GLU A 227 -3.98 -0.78 -7.47
C GLU A 227 -4.21 -2.04 -6.61
N LEU A 228 -4.63 -1.87 -5.35
CA LEU A 228 -4.76 -2.99 -4.39
C LEU A 228 -5.84 -4.01 -4.76
N ASP A 229 -6.84 -3.62 -5.56
CA ASP A 229 -7.90 -4.50 -6.05
C ASP A 229 -7.41 -5.49 -7.12
N LEU A 230 -6.36 -5.14 -7.88
CA LEU A 230 -5.76 -5.98 -8.92
C LEU A 230 -4.83 -7.06 -8.36
N VAL A 231 -4.26 -6.86 -7.17
CA VAL A 231 -3.24 -7.73 -6.56
C VAL A 231 -3.68 -9.19 -6.48
N VAL A 232 -4.90 -9.43 -6.00
CA VAL A 232 -5.43 -10.79 -5.81
C VAL A 232 -5.60 -11.50 -7.15
N GLU A 233 -6.08 -10.80 -8.18
CA GLU A 233 -6.26 -11.37 -9.51
C GLU A 233 -4.93 -11.63 -10.19
N ASN A 234 -3.99 -10.68 -10.09
CA ASN A 234 -2.63 -10.83 -10.62
C ASN A 234 -1.94 -12.08 -10.04
N LEU A 235 -2.03 -12.28 -8.72
CA LEU A 235 -1.45 -13.45 -8.06
C LEU A 235 -2.08 -14.77 -8.52
N ARG A 236 -3.40 -14.77 -8.78
CA ARG A 236 -4.13 -15.97 -9.23
C ARG A 236 -3.81 -16.39 -10.66
N GLY A 237 -3.40 -15.44 -11.52
CA GLY A 237 -2.99 -15.73 -12.90
C GLY A 237 -1.77 -16.66 -12.99
N GLY A 238 -1.01 -16.81 -11.90
CA GLY A 238 0.16 -17.68 -11.80
C GLY A 238 1.47 -16.95 -12.13
N HIS A 239 2.60 -17.60 -11.83
CA HIS A 239 3.91 -16.94 -11.81
C HIS A 239 4.30 -16.22 -13.11
N ASP A 240 3.84 -16.70 -14.26
CA ASP A 240 4.17 -16.12 -15.57
C ASP A 240 3.39 -14.82 -15.87
N THR A 241 2.32 -14.54 -15.11
CA THR A 241 1.49 -13.33 -15.28
C THR A 241 1.71 -12.31 -14.16
N TRP A 242 2.55 -12.63 -13.18
CA TRP A 242 2.80 -11.74 -12.05
C TRP A 242 3.47 -10.47 -12.53
N ASP A 243 2.91 -9.34 -12.10
CA ASP A 243 3.49 -8.03 -12.33
C ASP A 243 4.30 -7.61 -11.10
N PRO A 244 5.65 -7.61 -11.17
CA PRO A 244 6.45 -7.28 -10.00
C PRO A 244 6.24 -5.87 -9.49
N THR A 245 6.02 -4.89 -10.38
CA THR A 245 5.86 -3.49 -10.01
C THR A 245 4.60 -3.32 -9.16
N LEU A 246 3.46 -3.77 -9.71
CA LEU A 246 2.16 -3.79 -9.00
C LEU A 246 2.26 -4.45 -7.61
N LEU A 247 2.91 -5.62 -7.52
CA LEU A 247 2.98 -6.38 -6.27
C LEU A 247 3.94 -5.76 -5.24
N ILE A 248 5.01 -5.10 -5.69
CA ILE A 248 5.96 -4.40 -4.82
C ILE A 248 5.30 -3.13 -4.27
N GLU A 249 4.72 -2.30 -5.12
CA GLU A 249 4.04 -1.05 -4.73
C GLU A 249 2.86 -1.33 -3.81
N ALA A 250 2.07 -2.37 -4.11
CA ALA A 250 1.03 -2.84 -3.19
C ALA A 250 1.59 -3.22 -1.82
N GLY A 251 2.74 -3.89 -1.78
CA GLY A 251 3.43 -4.27 -0.55
C GLY A 251 3.90 -3.06 0.26
N GLU A 252 4.36 -2.01 -0.41
CA GLU A 252 4.79 -0.75 0.22
C GLU A 252 3.60 -0.04 0.86
N VAL A 253 2.57 0.29 0.08
CA VAL A 253 1.40 0.99 0.62
C VAL A 253 0.66 0.17 1.67
N ALA A 254 0.64 -1.17 1.56
CA ALA A 254 -0.01 -2.02 2.56
C ALA A 254 0.73 -1.99 3.90
N ARG A 255 2.07 -1.90 3.92
CA ARG A 255 2.84 -1.72 5.15
C ARG A 255 2.58 -0.35 5.75
N ASP A 256 2.58 0.69 4.92
CA ASP A 256 2.39 2.06 5.37
C ASP A 256 0.99 2.29 5.94
N LEU A 257 -0.04 1.81 5.24
CA LEU A 257 -1.42 1.83 5.74
C LEU A 257 -1.57 1.00 7.01
N ALA A 258 -0.93 -0.18 7.08
CA ALA A 258 -1.00 -1.02 8.27
C ALA A 258 -0.35 -0.36 9.49
N TYR A 259 0.76 0.35 9.30
CA TYR A 259 1.40 1.14 10.33
C TYR A 259 0.50 2.31 10.76
N ALA A 260 0.12 3.18 9.82
CA ALA A 260 -0.63 4.39 10.10
C ALA A 260 -2.02 4.11 10.70
N LEU A 261 -2.68 3.05 10.24
CA LEU A 261 -3.99 2.61 10.77
C LEU A 261 -3.85 1.65 11.94
N ARG A 262 -2.64 1.35 12.43
CA ARG A 262 -2.39 0.43 13.55
C ARG A 262 -3.14 -0.90 13.37
N LEU A 263 -2.86 -1.59 12.28
CA LEU A 263 -3.44 -2.88 11.92
C LEU A 263 -2.45 -4.02 12.24
N PRO A 264 -2.34 -4.49 13.50
CA PRO A 264 -1.33 -5.47 13.90
C PRO A 264 -1.40 -6.76 13.08
N ALA A 265 -2.62 -7.21 12.75
CA ALA A 265 -2.79 -8.41 11.94
C ALA A 265 -2.25 -8.27 10.50
N VAL A 266 -2.19 -7.06 9.93
CA VAL A 266 -1.59 -6.84 8.61
C VAL A 266 -0.07 -6.71 8.75
N LEU A 267 0.41 -6.00 9.77
CA LEU A 267 1.84 -5.91 10.09
C LEU A 267 2.45 -7.30 10.32
N ASP A 268 1.79 -8.15 11.10
CA ASP A 268 2.24 -9.53 11.35
C ASP A 268 2.33 -10.34 10.05
N MET A 269 1.35 -10.19 9.16
CA MET A 269 1.33 -10.87 7.86
C MET A 269 2.44 -10.40 6.93
N LEU A 270 2.89 -9.15 7.04
CA LEU A 270 3.94 -8.53 6.23
C LEU A 270 5.31 -8.46 6.95
N SER A 271 5.39 -9.04 8.15
CA SER A 271 6.60 -9.02 8.98
C SER A 271 7.76 -9.79 8.36
N ALA A 272 8.99 -9.40 8.72
CA ALA A 272 10.20 -10.04 8.23
C ALA A 272 10.17 -11.56 8.44
N GLY A 273 10.44 -12.33 7.38
CA GLY A 273 10.42 -13.80 7.39
C GLY A 273 9.03 -14.42 7.27
N SER A 274 7.97 -13.63 7.06
CA SER A 274 6.66 -14.16 6.68
C SER A 274 6.66 -14.68 5.23
N SER A 275 5.66 -15.48 4.85
CA SER A 275 5.54 -15.94 3.46
C SER A 275 5.26 -14.82 2.46
N LEU A 276 4.74 -13.67 2.91
CA LEU A 276 4.49 -12.52 2.05
C LEU A 276 5.71 -11.60 1.98
N ASP A 277 6.51 -11.55 3.04
CA ASP A 277 7.83 -10.91 3.01
C ASP A 277 8.79 -11.67 2.07
N ASP A 278 8.82 -13.00 2.15
CA ASP A 278 9.56 -13.85 1.20
C ASP A 278 9.15 -13.59 -0.27
N LEU A 279 7.87 -13.28 -0.50
CA LEU A 279 7.35 -12.91 -1.81
C LEU A 279 7.89 -11.56 -2.26
N ASP A 280 7.77 -10.54 -1.42
CA ASP A 280 8.28 -9.19 -1.68
C ASP A 280 9.79 -9.19 -1.96
N GLU A 281 10.60 -9.85 -1.10
CA GLU A 281 12.06 -9.95 -1.29
C GLU A 281 12.39 -10.63 -2.63
N ALA A 282 11.67 -11.69 -2.99
CA ALA A 282 11.87 -12.40 -4.24
C ALA A 282 11.45 -11.56 -5.47
N LEU A 283 10.39 -10.76 -5.37
CA LEU A 283 9.95 -9.83 -6.41
C LEU A 283 11.00 -8.74 -6.62
N ARG A 284 11.44 -8.05 -5.55
CA ARG A 284 12.47 -7.00 -5.63
C ARG A 284 13.78 -7.53 -6.19
N ALA A 285 14.22 -8.71 -5.72
CA ALA A 285 15.40 -9.37 -6.27
C ALA A 285 15.25 -9.61 -7.77
N SER A 286 14.06 -10.01 -8.24
CA SER A 286 13.78 -10.31 -9.65
C SER A 286 13.86 -9.09 -10.57
N VAL A 287 13.49 -7.90 -10.07
CA VAL A 287 13.52 -6.62 -10.81
C VAL A 287 14.94 -6.06 -10.87
N ASN A 288 15.71 -6.14 -9.77
CA ASN A 288 17.09 -5.65 -9.68
C ASN A 288 18.09 -6.38 -10.62
N GLY A 289 17.71 -7.55 -11.14
CA GLY A 289 18.47 -8.26 -12.18
C GLY A 289 19.76 -8.94 -11.69
N GLY A 290 20.63 -9.30 -12.64
CA GLY A 290 21.89 -10.00 -12.35
C GLY A 290 21.72 -11.40 -11.75
N ILE A 291 22.72 -11.84 -10.98
CA ILE A 291 22.71 -13.15 -10.28
C ILE A 291 21.58 -13.19 -9.24
N GLY A 292 21.35 -12.07 -8.55
CA GLY A 292 20.24 -11.90 -7.60
C GLY A 292 18.88 -12.12 -8.27
N GLY A 293 18.65 -11.52 -9.44
CA GLY A 293 17.40 -11.67 -10.18
C GLY A 293 17.14 -13.07 -10.70
N PHE A 294 18.17 -13.81 -11.12
CA PHE A 294 18.01 -15.22 -11.46
C PHE A 294 17.58 -16.07 -10.25
N LEU A 295 18.19 -15.82 -9.08
CA LEU A 295 17.82 -16.48 -7.83
C LEU A 295 16.42 -16.09 -7.36
N GLY A 296 16.06 -14.80 -7.46
CA GLY A 296 14.73 -14.26 -7.15
C GLY A 296 13.64 -14.94 -7.97
N ARG A 297 13.80 -15.02 -9.29
CA ARG A 297 12.86 -15.76 -10.17
C ARG A 297 12.72 -17.23 -9.80
N ARG A 298 13.82 -17.88 -9.37
CA ARG A 298 13.76 -19.27 -8.90
C ARG A 298 13.05 -19.40 -7.55
N ARG A 299 13.16 -18.41 -6.66
CA ARG A 299 12.41 -18.34 -5.40
C ARG A 299 10.93 -18.11 -5.67
N LEU A 300 10.57 -17.15 -6.52
CA LEU A 300 9.18 -16.85 -6.92
C LEU A 300 8.44 -18.11 -7.39
N LYS A 301 9.07 -18.95 -8.23
CA LYS A 301 8.50 -20.22 -8.70
C LYS A 301 8.14 -21.22 -7.60
N LYS A 302 8.71 -21.08 -6.40
CA LYS A 302 8.43 -21.93 -5.25
C LYS A 302 7.31 -21.37 -4.36
N ILE A 303 6.99 -20.09 -4.50
CA ILE A 303 5.95 -19.44 -3.72
C ILE A 303 4.59 -19.92 -4.23
N GLY A 304 3.75 -20.41 -3.33
CA GLY A 304 2.41 -20.89 -3.70
C GLY A 304 1.50 -19.73 -4.09
N ALA A 305 1.15 -19.59 -5.37
CA ALA A 305 0.29 -18.53 -5.87
C ALA A 305 -1.07 -18.45 -5.16
N GLN A 306 -1.67 -19.60 -4.85
CA GLN A 306 -2.92 -19.66 -4.10
C GLN A 306 -2.75 -19.14 -2.67
N THR A 307 -1.69 -19.53 -1.97
CA THR A 307 -1.37 -19.05 -0.62
C THR A 307 -1.13 -17.55 -0.59
N ALA A 308 -0.30 -17.05 -1.52
CA ALA A 308 -0.05 -15.62 -1.67
C ALA A 308 -1.34 -14.84 -1.93
N SER A 309 -2.17 -15.29 -2.88
CA SER A 309 -3.46 -14.64 -3.18
C SER A 309 -4.44 -14.65 -2.00
N LEU A 310 -4.41 -15.70 -1.16
CA LEU A 310 -5.25 -15.81 0.02
C LEU A 310 -4.81 -14.84 1.12
N GLY A 311 -3.49 -14.71 1.31
CA GLY A 311 -2.88 -13.71 2.20
C GLY A 311 -3.26 -12.30 1.77
N TRP A 312 -3.03 -11.96 0.51
CA TRP A 312 -3.39 -10.66 -0.05
C TRP A 312 -4.87 -10.32 0.01
N ARG A 313 -5.76 -11.28 -0.26
CA ARG A 313 -7.21 -11.09 -0.07
C ARG A 313 -7.56 -10.69 1.37
N THR A 314 -6.81 -11.23 2.35
CA THR A 314 -7.03 -10.92 3.77
C THR A 314 -6.51 -9.54 4.12
N ILE A 315 -5.33 -9.14 3.60
CA ILE A 315 -4.77 -7.78 3.73
C ILE A 315 -5.74 -6.75 3.15
N VAL A 316 -6.13 -6.90 1.88
CA VAL A 316 -7.07 -5.99 1.20
C VAL A 316 -8.39 -5.91 1.96
N GLY A 317 -8.91 -7.03 2.45
CA GLY A 317 -10.13 -7.05 3.25
C GLY A 317 -10.01 -6.30 4.58
N LYS A 318 -8.86 -6.41 5.27
CA LYS A 318 -8.60 -5.69 6.52
C LYS A 318 -8.44 -4.19 6.31
N ILE A 319 -7.69 -3.78 5.28
CA ILE A 319 -7.55 -2.37 4.89
C ILE A 319 -8.92 -1.81 4.51
N SER A 320 -9.66 -2.49 3.62
CA SER A 320 -10.99 -2.04 3.16
C SER A 320 -11.99 -1.87 4.31
N ALA A 321 -11.89 -2.66 5.38
CA ALA A 321 -12.80 -2.59 6.54
C ALA A 321 -12.63 -1.32 7.39
N VAL A 322 -11.46 -0.67 7.29
CA VAL A 322 -11.13 0.55 8.05
C VAL A 322 -11.12 1.80 7.18
N VAL A 323 -11.58 1.70 5.93
CA VAL A 323 -11.78 2.87 5.06
C VAL A 323 -13.11 3.55 5.38
N ASP A 324 -13.07 4.88 5.43
CA ASP A 324 -14.22 5.77 5.42
C ASP A 324 -14.30 6.46 4.05
N TRP A 325 -15.23 6.00 3.22
CA TRP A 325 -15.46 6.55 1.87
C TRP A 325 -16.29 7.83 1.94
N ARG A 326 -15.80 8.88 1.28
CA ARG A 326 -16.42 10.21 1.27
C ARG A 326 -16.60 10.75 -0.15
N ASP A 327 -17.64 11.56 -0.28
CA ASP A 327 -18.04 12.32 -1.47
C ASP A 327 -18.17 13.80 -1.13
#